data_AF-A0A2S6GAW3-F1
#
_entry.id   AF-A0A2S6GAW3-F1
#
_cell.length_a   1.000
_cell.length_b   1.000
_cell.length_c   1.000
_cell.angle_alpha   90.00
_cell.angle_beta   90.00
_cell.angle_gamma   90.00
#
_symmetry.space_group_name_H-M   'P 1'
#
loop_
_entity.id
_entity.type
_entity.pdbx_description
1 polymer ?
#
loop_
_entity_poly.entity_id
_entity_poly.type
_entity_poly.pdbx_seq_one_letter_code
_entity_poly.pdbx_strand_id
1 'polypeptide(L)'
;MKLILSRKGFDTSAGGCPNPVFPDGSFLALPIPDAQSPIRYSQIQHDGRSLGPLVSQLTGNRAFSRKGAHLDPDLLPEAFERQPGWRPLLGQHGAAQAHLANHGVGEGDLFVFFALFRPAERHRGRWRFVPGARAFHAIWGWLQVAEVWPLSSSVNIPEWAAYHPHLFGQRSTHNSLYVAGEHLAVPGMQTSLPGAGVVAAMAEPHRLTAPDARGVTDWRLPAAFMPGPGKTPLSYHHKPERWRGENADWCRLQCAARGQEFVLDLQQYPGVAQWLATPGLLG
;
A
#
# COMPACT_ATOMS: atom_id res chain seq x y z
N MET A 1 11.83 13.59 -6.99
CA MET A 1 10.74 12.65 -6.66
C MET A 1 11.30 11.25 -6.62
N LYS A 2 11.04 10.55 -5.52
CA LYS A 2 11.27 9.12 -5.33
C LYS A 2 9.93 8.40 -5.39
N LEU A 3 9.95 7.20 -5.97
CA LEU A 3 8.86 6.24 -5.87
C LEU A 3 9.15 5.32 -4.70
N ILE A 4 8.14 5.08 -3.87
CA ILE A 4 8.18 4.14 -2.77
C ILE A 4 7.12 3.07 -3.03
N LEU A 5 7.54 1.85 -3.35
CA LEU A 5 6.65 0.70 -3.35
C LEU A 5 6.49 0.22 -1.90
N SER A 6 5.31 0.42 -1.33
CA SER A 6 5.03 0.20 0.08
C SER A 6 4.07 -0.97 0.30
N ARG A 7 4.53 -2.00 1.01
CA ARG A 7 3.71 -3.16 1.35
C ARG A 7 2.77 -2.81 2.50
N LYS A 8 1.47 -2.90 2.25
CA LYS A 8 0.42 -2.61 3.24
C LYS A 8 -0.67 -3.68 3.22
N GLY A 9 -1.56 -3.60 4.20
CA GLY A 9 -2.69 -4.49 4.37
C GLY A 9 -2.33 -5.89 4.88
N PHE A 10 -3.34 -6.76 4.92
CA PHE A 10 -3.20 -8.12 5.43
C PHE A 10 -2.22 -8.98 4.63
N ASP A 11 -1.57 -9.90 5.33
CA ASP A 11 -0.90 -11.05 4.75
C ASP A 11 -0.92 -12.26 5.72
N THR A 12 -0.21 -13.33 5.35
CA THR A 12 -0.14 -14.55 6.18
C THR A 12 0.45 -14.30 7.57
N SER A 13 1.34 -13.32 7.72
CA SER A 13 1.96 -12.96 9.00
C SER A 13 1.16 -11.92 9.79
N ALA A 14 0.58 -10.94 9.11
CA ALA A 14 -0.21 -9.85 9.68
C ALA A 14 -1.68 -9.99 9.23
N GLY A 15 -2.54 -10.49 10.11
CA GLY A 15 -3.97 -10.72 9.82
C GLY A 15 -4.31 -12.18 9.49
N GLY A 16 -3.36 -12.95 8.99
CA GLY A 16 -3.47 -14.41 8.81
C GLY A 16 -4.11 -14.85 7.49
N CYS A 17 -4.41 -13.94 6.58
CA CYS A 17 -4.89 -14.25 5.23
C CYS A 17 -4.52 -13.13 4.24
N PRO A 18 -4.65 -13.36 2.91
CA PRO A 18 -4.60 -12.28 1.92
C PRO A 18 -5.79 -11.30 2.03
N ASN A 19 -5.79 -10.31 1.16
CA ASN A 19 -6.85 -9.35 0.92
C ASN A 19 -7.81 -9.86 -0.17
N PRO A 20 -9.14 -9.63 -0.08
CA PRO A 20 -10.10 -10.11 -1.06
C PRO A 20 -10.06 -9.31 -2.37
N VAL A 21 -10.22 -10.02 -3.48
CA VAL A 21 -10.71 -9.46 -4.76
C VAL A 21 -12.05 -10.13 -5.05
N PHE A 22 -13.09 -9.33 -5.23
CA PHE A 22 -14.47 -9.78 -5.37
C PHE A 22 -14.79 -10.11 -6.84
N PRO A 23 -15.89 -10.85 -7.11
CA PRO A 23 -16.22 -11.29 -8.47
C PRO A 23 -16.49 -10.18 -9.48
N ASP A 24 -16.86 -8.99 -9.01
CA ASP A 24 -17.08 -7.79 -9.84
C ASP A 24 -15.80 -7.00 -10.13
N GLY A 25 -14.65 -7.46 -9.65
CA GLY A 25 -13.35 -6.81 -9.82
C GLY A 25 -13.03 -5.75 -8.75
N SER A 26 -13.99 -5.40 -7.89
CA SER A 26 -13.70 -4.62 -6.69
C SER A 26 -12.81 -5.42 -5.74
N PHE A 27 -12.09 -4.74 -4.87
CA PHE A 27 -11.15 -5.37 -3.94
C PHE A 27 -11.06 -4.53 -2.66
N LEU A 28 -10.43 -5.09 -1.64
CA LEU A 28 -10.23 -4.35 -0.40
C LEU A 28 -8.91 -4.70 0.27
N ALA A 29 -8.00 -3.74 0.41
CA ALA A 29 -6.85 -3.87 1.30
C ALA A 29 -7.31 -3.73 2.76
N LEU A 30 -7.13 -4.79 3.55
CA LEU A 30 -7.58 -4.87 4.94
C LEU A 30 -6.51 -4.29 5.88
N PRO A 31 -6.85 -3.33 6.75
CA PRO A 31 -5.97 -2.82 7.80
C PRO A 31 -5.41 -3.95 8.66
N ILE A 32 -4.11 -3.97 8.99
CA ILE A 32 -3.52 -5.04 9.83
C ILE A 32 -4.07 -4.99 11.27
N PRO A 33 -4.07 -6.11 12.03
CA PRO A 33 -4.55 -6.09 13.40
C PRO A 33 -3.56 -5.37 14.31
N ASP A 34 -4.07 -4.48 15.16
CA ASP A 34 -3.27 -3.76 16.16
C ASP A 34 -4.07 -3.64 17.45
N ALA A 35 -3.63 -4.34 18.50
CA ALA A 35 -4.32 -4.35 19.79
C ALA A 35 -4.27 -3.00 20.51
N GLN A 36 -3.36 -2.10 20.13
CA GLN A 36 -3.20 -0.76 20.69
C GLN A 36 -3.96 0.31 19.89
N SER A 37 -4.49 -0.04 18.71
CA SER A 37 -5.28 0.89 17.91
C SER A 37 -6.59 1.25 18.61
N PRO A 38 -6.99 2.54 18.61
CA PRO A 38 -8.28 2.97 19.15
C PRO A 38 -9.44 2.57 18.22
N ILE A 39 -9.16 2.25 16.94
CA ILE A 39 -10.16 1.90 15.94
C ILE A 39 -10.37 0.39 15.93
N ARG A 40 -11.62 -0.05 15.97
CA ARG A 40 -11.99 -1.47 15.77
C ARG A 40 -12.47 -1.73 14.35
N TYR A 41 -12.30 -2.96 13.86
CA TYR A 41 -12.84 -3.36 12.56
C TYR A 41 -14.34 -3.12 12.41
N SER A 42 -15.11 -3.22 13.50
CA SER A 42 -16.54 -2.95 13.48
C SER A 42 -16.89 -1.49 13.14
N GLN A 43 -15.97 -0.55 13.37
CA GLN A 43 -16.17 0.89 13.16
C GLN A 43 -15.76 1.33 11.76
N ILE A 44 -14.87 0.59 11.10
CA ILE A 44 -14.42 0.89 9.73
C ILE A 44 -15.53 0.52 8.76
N GLN A 45 -15.82 1.43 7.83
CA GLN A 45 -16.81 1.25 6.78
C GLN A 45 -16.15 0.90 5.44
N HIS A 46 -16.85 0.09 4.67
CA HIS A 46 -16.59 -0.15 3.25
C HIS A 46 -17.93 -0.37 2.57
N ASP A 47 -18.21 0.40 1.51
CA ASP A 47 -19.50 0.43 0.81
C ASP A 47 -20.70 0.58 1.75
N GLY A 48 -20.57 1.51 2.72
CA GLY A 48 -21.60 1.79 3.72
C GLY A 48 -21.86 0.65 4.72
N ARG A 49 -20.97 -0.35 4.79
CA ARG A 49 -21.09 -1.48 5.72
C ARG A 49 -19.85 -1.60 6.59
N SER A 50 -20.09 -2.04 7.83
CA SER A 50 -19.02 -2.40 8.74
C SER A 50 -18.10 -3.47 8.15
N LEU A 51 -16.79 -3.25 8.28
CA LEU A 51 -15.75 -4.18 7.82
C LEU A 51 -15.68 -5.45 8.68
N GLY A 52 -16.11 -5.37 9.94
CA GLY A 52 -16.03 -6.45 10.93
C GLY A 52 -16.58 -7.81 10.45
N PRO A 53 -17.83 -7.90 9.97
CA PRO A 53 -18.39 -9.16 9.45
C PRO A 53 -17.60 -9.75 8.28
N LEU A 54 -17.09 -8.94 7.36
CA LEU A 54 -16.28 -9.40 6.23
C LEU A 54 -14.98 -10.04 6.72
N VAL A 55 -14.22 -9.33 7.56
CA VAL A 55 -12.95 -9.83 8.10
C VAL A 55 -13.17 -11.09 8.93
N SER A 56 -14.22 -11.15 9.76
CA SER A 56 -14.56 -12.36 10.51
C SER A 56 -14.91 -13.56 9.62
N GLN A 57 -15.50 -13.34 8.45
CA GLN A 57 -15.78 -14.41 7.48
C GLN A 57 -14.50 -14.89 6.80
N LEU A 58 -13.66 -13.98 6.30
CA LEU A 58 -12.42 -14.32 5.59
C LEU A 58 -11.37 -14.98 6.48
N THR A 59 -11.27 -14.54 7.74
CA THR A 59 -10.32 -15.10 8.73
C THR A 59 -10.86 -16.33 9.45
N GLY A 60 -12.17 -16.61 9.35
CA GLY A 60 -12.84 -17.65 10.14
C GLY A 60 -12.98 -17.32 11.63
N ASN A 61 -12.57 -16.14 12.09
CA ASN A 61 -12.57 -15.75 13.48
C ASN A 61 -13.66 -14.71 13.79
N ARG A 62 -14.71 -15.13 14.51
CA ARG A 62 -15.85 -14.24 14.86
C ARG A 62 -15.47 -13.08 15.77
N ALA A 63 -14.39 -13.20 16.55
CA ALA A 63 -13.96 -12.13 17.45
C ALA A 63 -13.22 -10.99 16.71
N PHE A 64 -12.84 -11.20 15.43
CA PHE A 64 -12.05 -10.23 14.68
C PHE A 64 -12.73 -8.86 14.55
N SER A 65 -14.05 -8.83 14.40
CA SER A 65 -14.84 -7.60 14.36
C SER A 65 -14.57 -6.64 15.52
N ARG A 66 -14.22 -7.17 16.71
CA ARG A 66 -13.96 -6.36 17.92
C ARG A 66 -12.48 -6.03 18.15
N LYS A 67 -11.57 -6.60 17.35
CA LYS A 67 -10.14 -6.34 17.46
C LYS A 67 -9.82 -4.93 16.98
N GLY A 68 -8.76 -4.34 17.53
CA GLY A 68 -8.19 -3.12 17.02
C GLY A 68 -7.60 -3.33 15.62
N ALA A 69 -7.82 -2.33 14.77
CA ALA A 69 -7.46 -2.29 13.36
C ALA A 69 -6.51 -1.12 13.14
N HIS A 70 -5.36 -1.38 12.53
CA HIS A 70 -4.38 -0.38 12.18
C HIS A 70 -4.76 0.24 10.83
N LEU A 71 -5.75 1.15 10.84
CA LEU A 71 -6.20 1.88 9.65
C LEU A 71 -5.07 2.78 9.14
N ASP A 72 -4.19 2.18 8.35
CA ASP A 72 -2.98 2.77 7.79
C ASP A 72 -2.56 1.98 6.51
N PRO A 73 -2.31 2.66 5.37
CA PRO A 73 -2.57 4.07 5.15
C PRO A 73 -4.07 4.36 5.20
N ASP A 74 -4.42 5.55 5.68
CA ASP A 74 -5.79 6.01 5.76
C ASP A 74 -6.09 6.92 4.56
N LEU A 75 -6.68 6.33 3.52
CA LEU A 75 -6.81 6.96 2.19
C LEU A 75 -8.23 7.40 1.84
N LEU A 76 -9.25 6.81 2.47
CA LEU A 76 -10.64 6.94 2.06
C LEU A 76 -11.46 7.75 3.08
N PRO A 77 -12.01 8.92 2.74
CA PRO A 77 -12.76 9.73 3.70
C PRO A 77 -13.97 8.98 4.29
N GLU A 78 -14.63 8.13 3.51
CA GLU A 78 -15.79 7.35 3.91
C GLU A 78 -15.49 6.14 4.81
N ALA A 79 -14.21 5.75 4.97
CA ALA A 79 -13.85 4.55 5.71
C ALA A 79 -14.02 4.69 7.23
N PHE A 80 -14.03 5.92 7.76
CA PHE A 80 -14.15 6.21 9.18
C PHE A 80 -14.72 7.62 9.39
N GLU A 81 -15.20 7.94 10.59
CA GLU A 81 -15.71 9.26 10.91
C GLU A 81 -14.58 10.31 10.86
N ARG A 82 -14.80 11.42 10.14
CA ARG A 82 -13.76 12.43 9.87
C ARG A 82 -14.09 13.75 10.55
N GLN A 83 -13.09 14.32 11.20
CA GLN A 83 -13.13 15.71 11.65
C GLN A 83 -12.87 16.66 10.46
N PRO A 84 -13.38 17.91 10.52
CA PRO A 84 -13.08 18.92 9.51
C PRO A 84 -11.58 19.11 9.29
N GLY A 85 -11.17 19.23 8.02
CA GLY A 85 -9.76 19.36 7.65
C GLY A 85 -9.00 18.04 7.54
N TRP A 86 -9.67 16.90 7.69
CA TRP A 86 -9.06 15.58 7.46
C TRP A 86 -8.40 15.49 6.08
N ARG A 87 -7.20 14.92 6.06
CA ARG A 87 -6.44 14.59 4.85
C ARG A 87 -5.95 13.14 4.90
N PRO A 88 -5.82 12.47 3.75
CA PRO A 88 -5.20 11.15 3.70
C PRO A 88 -3.81 11.15 4.31
N LEU A 89 -3.48 10.10 5.06
CA LEU A 89 -2.21 10.00 5.77
C LEU A 89 -1.71 8.56 5.88
N LEU A 90 -0.39 8.45 6.01
CA LEU A 90 0.35 7.21 6.20
C LEU A 90 1.26 7.35 7.42
N GLY A 91 1.19 6.43 8.35
CA GLY A 91 2.15 6.25 9.41
C GLY A 91 3.25 5.26 9.03
N GLN A 92 4.46 5.55 9.51
CA GLN A 92 5.54 4.59 9.47
C GLN A 92 6.39 4.66 10.75
N HIS A 93 6.85 3.50 11.23
CA HIS A 93 7.66 3.43 12.44
C HIS A 93 8.78 2.39 12.39
N GLY A 94 9.72 2.48 13.33
CA GLY A 94 10.84 1.55 13.50
C GLY A 94 11.76 1.51 12.28
N ALA A 95 12.16 0.29 11.89
CA ALA A 95 13.14 0.08 10.82
C ALA A 95 12.66 0.59 9.45
N ALA A 96 11.37 0.48 9.15
CA ALA A 96 10.82 1.00 7.91
C ALA A 96 10.87 2.53 7.88
N GLN A 97 10.61 3.21 9.02
CA GLN A 97 10.74 4.68 9.08
C GLN A 97 12.19 5.12 8.97
N ALA A 98 13.11 4.44 9.67
CA ALA A 98 14.53 4.70 9.55
C ALA A 98 15.02 4.52 8.10
N HIS A 99 14.52 3.51 7.38
CA HIS A 99 14.85 3.29 5.96
C HIS A 99 14.39 4.43 5.07
N LEU A 100 13.16 4.92 5.25
CA LEU A 100 12.63 6.09 4.52
C LEU A 100 13.45 7.35 4.80
N ALA A 101 13.76 7.62 6.08
CA ALA A 101 14.58 8.76 6.48
C ALA A 101 15.99 8.70 5.88
N ASN A 102 16.62 7.51 5.88
CA ASN A 102 17.95 7.30 5.29
C ASN A 102 17.98 7.50 3.75
N HIS A 103 16.84 7.32 3.08
CA HIS A 103 16.71 7.63 1.65
C HIS A 103 16.20 9.06 1.41
N GLY A 104 16.05 9.87 2.47
CA GLY A 104 15.55 11.24 2.39
C GLY A 104 14.14 11.31 1.79
N VAL A 105 13.27 10.34 2.07
CA VAL A 105 11.87 10.36 1.60
C VAL A 105 11.14 11.51 2.28
N GLY A 106 10.54 12.40 1.48
CA GLY A 106 9.89 13.60 1.97
C GLY A 106 8.91 14.21 0.98
N GLU A 107 8.66 15.51 1.11
CA GLU A 107 7.75 16.28 0.24
C GLU A 107 8.01 16.02 -1.25
N GLY A 108 6.93 15.80 -2.00
CA GLY A 108 6.94 15.51 -3.44
C GLY A 108 7.23 14.06 -3.80
N ASP A 109 7.62 13.21 -2.85
CA ASP A 109 7.82 11.78 -3.09
C ASP A 109 6.48 11.01 -3.10
N LEU A 110 6.41 9.89 -3.81
CA LEU A 110 5.18 9.15 -4.08
C LEU A 110 5.23 7.74 -3.49
N PHE A 111 4.33 7.45 -2.56
CA PHE A 111 4.01 6.09 -2.15
C PHE A 111 3.03 5.47 -3.14
N VAL A 112 3.35 4.26 -3.59
CA VAL A 112 2.44 3.35 -4.29
C VAL A 112 2.30 2.10 -3.42
N PHE A 113 1.09 1.89 -2.91
CA PHE A 113 0.81 0.80 -1.99
C PHE A 113 0.49 -0.47 -2.75
N PHE A 114 1.08 -1.57 -2.31
CA PHE A 114 0.75 -2.91 -2.78
C PHE A 114 0.43 -3.83 -1.62
N ALA A 115 -0.38 -4.86 -1.88
CA ALA A 115 -0.78 -5.84 -0.88
C ALA A 115 -0.88 -7.24 -1.49
N LEU A 116 -0.97 -8.26 -0.64
CA LEU A 116 -1.21 -9.64 -1.07
C LEU A 116 -2.71 -9.88 -1.23
N PHE A 117 -3.17 -10.10 -2.45
CA PHE A 117 -4.57 -10.32 -2.81
C PHE A 117 -4.85 -11.77 -3.17
N ARG A 118 -6.11 -12.20 -3.00
CA ARG A 118 -6.61 -13.49 -3.48
C ARG A 118 -8.10 -13.38 -3.84
N PRO A 119 -8.56 -14.01 -4.93
CA PRO A 119 -9.98 -14.03 -5.29
C PRO A 119 -10.85 -14.56 -4.15
N ALA A 120 -11.97 -13.89 -3.94
CA ALA A 120 -12.98 -14.21 -2.94
C ALA A 120 -14.36 -14.34 -3.60
N GLU A 121 -15.19 -15.22 -3.03
CA GLU A 121 -16.52 -15.53 -3.53
C GLU A 121 -17.53 -15.64 -2.39
N ARG A 122 -18.81 -15.44 -2.71
CA ARG A 122 -19.91 -15.77 -1.81
C ARG A 122 -20.24 -17.26 -1.95
N HIS A 123 -20.09 -17.99 -0.86
CA HIS A 123 -20.50 -19.37 -0.76
C HIS A 123 -21.40 -19.56 0.45
N ARG A 124 -22.63 -20.06 0.23
CA ARG A 124 -23.67 -20.23 1.27
C ARG A 124 -23.86 -18.97 2.12
N GLY A 125 -24.00 -17.82 1.46
CA GLY A 125 -24.24 -16.53 2.11
C GLY A 125 -23.02 -15.93 2.83
N ARG A 126 -21.83 -16.52 2.77
CA ARG A 126 -20.61 -16.02 3.43
C ARG A 126 -19.49 -15.81 2.44
N TRP A 127 -18.68 -14.79 2.67
CA TRP A 127 -17.41 -14.59 1.96
C TRP A 127 -16.40 -15.66 2.35
N ARG A 128 -15.74 -16.22 1.35
CA ARG A 128 -14.54 -17.05 1.49
C ARG A 128 -13.59 -16.76 0.35
N PHE A 129 -12.35 -17.15 0.49
CA PHE A 129 -11.45 -17.21 -0.67
C PHE A 129 -11.80 -18.38 -1.57
N VAL A 130 -11.68 -18.18 -2.88
CA VAL A 130 -11.94 -19.21 -3.89
C VAL A 130 -10.95 -20.37 -3.69
N PRO A 131 -11.42 -21.61 -3.48
CA PRO A 131 -10.53 -22.77 -3.32
C PRO A 131 -9.59 -22.94 -4.53
N GLY A 132 -8.31 -23.18 -4.28
CA GLY A 132 -7.30 -23.35 -5.33
C GLY A 132 -6.83 -22.05 -6.00
N ALA A 133 -7.50 -20.92 -5.76
CA ALA A 133 -7.06 -19.64 -6.33
C ALA A 133 -5.74 -19.18 -5.71
N ARG A 134 -4.83 -18.74 -6.57
CA ARG A 134 -3.47 -18.32 -6.19
C ARG A 134 -3.48 -16.86 -5.75
N ALA A 135 -2.79 -16.58 -4.65
CA ALA A 135 -2.59 -15.22 -4.20
C ALA A 135 -1.56 -14.49 -5.09
N PHE A 136 -1.58 -13.16 -5.08
CA PHE A 136 -0.71 -12.31 -5.89
C PHE A 136 -0.51 -10.94 -5.24
N HIS A 137 0.64 -10.31 -5.45
CA HIS A 137 0.86 -8.92 -5.12
C HIS A 137 0.26 -8.03 -6.21
N ALA A 138 -0.42 -6.97 -5.79
CA ALA A 138 -0.92 -5.94 -6.69
C ALA A 138 -0.94 -4.58 -6.01
N ILE A 139 -0.81 -3.53 -6.82
CA ILE A 139 -0.99 -2.13 -6.46
C ILE A 139 -2.46 -1.89 -6.15
N TRP A 140 -2.73 -1.10 -5.12
CA TRP A 140 -4.10 -0.83 -4.70
C TRP A 140 -4.38 0.63 -4.33
N GLY A 141 -3.34 1.45 -4.12
CA GLY A 141 -3.51 2.87 -3.81
C GLY A 141 -2.21 3.66 -3.88
N TRP A 142 -2.31 4.97 -3.68
CA TRP A 142 -1.17 5.88 -3.69
C TRP A 142 -1.34 7.00 -2.66
N LEU A 143 -0.21 7.62 -2.31
CA LEU A 143 -0.13 8.85 -1.53
C LEU A 143 1.12 9.63 -1.94
N GLN A 144 0.95 10.83 -2.47
CA GLN A 144 2.03 11.78 -2.69
C GLN A 144 2.19 12.66 -1.45
N VAL A 145 3.41 12.67 -0.92
CA VAL A 145 3.74 13.37 0.32
C VAL A 145 3.73 14.87 0.08
N ALA A 146 2.95 15.59 0.87
CA ALA A 146 3.07 17.04 1.02
C ALA A 146 3.83 17.40 2.30
N GLU A 147 3.61 16.65 3.38
CA GLU A 147 4.24 16.93 4.68
C GLU A 147 4.72 15.65 5.34
N VAL A 148 5.80 15.78 6.12
CA VAL A 148 6.29 14.73 7.01
C VAL A 148 6.28 15.28 8.44
N TRP A 149 5.61 14.58 9.34
CA TRP A 149 5.49 14.94 10.75
C TRP A 149 6.20 13.90 11.63
N PRO A 150 7.44 14.17 12.06
CA PRO A 150 8.15 13.30 13.01
C PRO A 150 7.48 13.33 14.39
N LEU A 151 6.93 12.21 14.83
CA LEU A 151 6.17 12.10 16.07
C LEU A 151 7.04 12.02 17.33
N SER A 152 8.34 11.82 17.17
CA SER A 152 9.32 11.95 18.26
C SER A 152 9.67 13.41 18.59
N SER A 153 9.29 14.34 17.72
CA SER A 153 9.52 15.77 17.89
C SER A 153 8.27 16.43 18.48
N SER A 154 8.42 17.62 19.06
CA SER A 154 7.29 18.43 19.58
C SER A 154 6.44 19.02 18.45
N VAL A 155 5.97 18.19 17.52
CA VAL A 155 5.07 18.58 16.44
C VAL A 155 3.66 18.68 17.01
N ASN A 156 2.99 19.80 16.74
CA ASN A 156 1.58 19.94 17.09
C ASN A 156 0.75 19.14 16.09
N ILE A 157 0.18 18.02 16.52
CA ILE A 157 -0.65 17.16 15.68
C ILE A 157 -2.08 17.74 15.64
N PRO A 158 -2.62 18.06 14.46
CA PRO A 158 -3.98 18.56 14.35
C PRO A 158 -4.99 17.57 14.92
N GLU A 159 -6.07 18.10 15.51
CA GLU A 159 -7.12 17.30 16.13
C GLU A 159 -7.72 16.26 15.15
N TRP A 160 -7.85 16.62 13.87
CA TRP A 160 -8.36 15.71 12.85
C TRP A 160 -7.48 14.48 12.63
N ALA A 161 -6.19 14.50 12.98
CA ALA A 161 -5.28 13.38 12.86
C ALA A 161 -5.11 12.59 14.18
N ALA A 162 -5.67 13.09 15.29
CA ALA A 162 -5.41 12.59 16.64
C ALA A 162 -5.87 11.13 16.87
N TYR A 163 -6.75 10.60 16.02
CA TYR A 163 -7.21 9.20 16.09
C TYR A 163 -6.20 8.20 15.48
N HIS A 164 -5.19 8.67 14.74
CA HIS A 164 -4.37 7.79 13.91
C HIS A 164 -3.60 6.75 14.74
N PRO A 165 -3.57 5.46 14.36
CA PRO A 165 -2.97 4.38 15.16
C PRO A 165 -1.50 4.59 15.58
N HIS A 166 -0.76 5.45 14.88
CA HIS A 166 0.63 5.79 15.21
C HIS A 166 0.79 6.75 16.40
N LEU A 167 -0.31 7.31 16.93
CA LEU A 167 -0.34 8.14 18.14
C LEU A 167 -0.70 7.35 19.40
N PHE A 168 -0.98 6.05 19.26
CA PHE A 168 -1.42 5.19 20.35
C PHE A 168 -0.43 4.06 20.59
N GLY A 169 -0.38 3.58 21.83
CA GLY A 169 0.48 2.48 22.23
C GLY A 169 1.96 2.84 22.28
N GLN A 170 2.80 1.81 22.40
CA GLN A 170 4.24 1.99 22.39
C GLN A 170 4.72 2.02 20.93
N ARG A 171 5.41 3.10 20.56
CA ARG A 171 5.99 3.28 19.22
C ARG A 171 7.48 3.53 19.34
N SER A 172 8.21 3.22 18.27
CA SER A 172 9.64 3.53 18.17
C SER A 172 9.85 5.05 18.18
N THR A 173 11.05 5.50 18.55
CA THR A 173 11.49 6.88 18.35
C THR A 173 11.54 7.27 16.87
N HIS A 174 11.74 6.30 15.97
CA HIS A 174 11.51 6.49 14.55
C HIS A 174 10.02 6.27 14.29
N ASN A 175 9.22 7.33 14.36
CA ASN A 175 7.78 7.30 14.10
C ASN A 175 7.40 8.59 13.39
N SER A 176 6.69 8.50 12.28
CA SER A 176 6.30 9.68 11.51
C SER A 176 4.96 9.48 10.81
N LEU A 177 4.26 10.57 10.57
CA LEU A 177 3.12 10.64 9.66
C LEU A 177 3.55 11.33 8.36
N TYR A 178 3.13 10.77 7.24
CA TYR A 178 3.24 11.33 5.90
C TYR A 178 1.83 11.76 5.48
N VAL A 179 1.65 13.05 5.23
CA VAL A 179 0.33 13.61 4.91
C VAL A 179 0.25 13.89 3.40
N ALA A 180 -0.85 13.47 2.79
CA ALA A 180 -1.05 13.60 1.35
C ALA A 180 -1.26 15.06 0.91
N GLY A 181 -0.72 15.42 -0.25
CA GLY A 181 -1.10 16.66 -0.95
C GLY A 181 -2.54 16.61 -1.48
N GLU A 182 -3.06 17.76 -1.89
CA GLU A 182 -4.41 17.86 -2.48
C GLU A 182 -4.48 17.19 -3.86
N HIS A 183 -3.46 17.42 -4.69
CA HIS A 183 -3.41 16.92 -6.07
C HIS A 183 -2.16 16.11 -6.33
N LEU A 184 -2.29 15.10 -7.18
CA LEU A 184 -1.19 14.29 -7.67
C LEU A 184 -0.41 15.08 -8.73
N ALA A 185 0.90 15.19 -8.54
CA ALA A 185 1.82 15.84 -9.46
C ALA A 185 2.99 14.92 -9.81
N VAL A 186 2.85 14.14 -10.88
CA VAL A 186 3.92 13.27 -11.41
C VAL A 186 4.51 13.91 -12.67
N PRO A 187 5.85 14.03 -12.80
CA PRO A 187 6.47 14.58 -14.00
C PRO A 187 5.99 13.88 -15.28
N GLY A 188 5.50 14.65 -16.25
CA GLY A 188 4.97 14.13 -17.51
C GLY A 188 3.52 13.63 -17.45
N MET A 189 2.87 13.67 -16.29
CA MET A 189 1.46 13.35 -16.12
C MET A 189 0.63 14.63 -16.03
N GLN A 190 -0.32 14.81 -16.95
CA GLN A 190 -1.37 15.82 -16.82
C GLN A 190 -2.58 15.15 -16.18
N THR A 191 -2.88 15.49 -14.92
CA THR A 191 -3.95 14.83 -14.16
C THR A 191 -4.61 15.78 -13.18
N SER A 192 -5.90 15.53 -12.91
CA SER A 192 -6.65 16.17 -11.82
C SER A 192 -6.87 15.22 -10.64
N LEU A 193 -6.16 14.08 -10.61
CA LEU A 193 -6.28 13.09 -9.55
C LEU A 193 -5.89 13.69 -8.19
N PRO A 194 -6.54 13.25 -7.10
CA PRO A 194 -6.15 13.64 -5.76
C PRO A 194 -4.75 13.13 -5.43
N GLY A 195 -4.04 13.82 -4.53
CA GLY A 195 -2.70 13.44 -4.09
C GLY A 195 -2.65 12.08 -3.40
N ALA A 196 -3.78 11.53 -2.98
CA ALA A 196 -3.90 10.16 -2.49
C ALA A 196 -5.23 9.54 -2.91
N GLY A 197 -5.25 8.21 -3.03
CA GLY A 197 -6.46 7.48 -3.40
C GLY A 197 -6.25 5.99 -3.53
N VAL A 198 -7.30 5.29 -3.95
CA VAL A 198 -7.30 3.85 -4.23
C VAL A 198 -7.66 3.61 -5.68
N VAL A 199 -7.11 2.53 -6.26
CA VAL A 199 -7.45 2.18 -7.65
C VAL A 199 -8.89 1.67 -7.70
N ALA A 200 -9.64 2.03 -8.74
CA ALA A 200 -11.09 1.77 -8.78
C ALA A 200 -11.44 0.28 -8.91
N ALA A 201 -10.65 -0.47 -9.70
CA ALA A 201 -10.85 -1.89 -9.92
C ALA A 201 -9.52 -2.61 -10.11
N MET A 202 -9.42 -3.84 -9.62
CA MET A 202 -8.22 -4.64 -9.78
C MET A 202 -8.13 -5.15 -11.22
N ALA A 203 -7.13 -4.67 -11.95
CA ALA A 203 -6.87 -5.04 -13.34
C ALA A 203 -5.42 -5.52 -13.54
N GLU A 204 -5.12 -6.06 -14.72
CA GLU A 204 -3.80 -6.61 -15.06
C GLU A 204 -2.64 -5.60 -14.84
N PRO A 205 -2.76 -4.31 -15.20
CA PRO A 205 -1.67 -3.33 -14.98
C PRO A 205 -1.26 -3.14 -13.51
N HIS A 206 -2.15 -3.45 -12.57
CA HIS A 206 -1.90 -3.32 -11.13
C HIS A 206 -1.16 -4.53 -10.56
N ARG A 207 -1.24 -5.68 -11.23
CA ARG A 207 -0.69 -6.93 -10.73
C ARG A 207 0.84 -6.90 -10.85
N LEU A 208 1.50 -7.06 -9.71
CA LEU A 208 2.96 -7.15 -9.62
C LEU A 208 3.42 -8.60 -9.81
N THR A 209 2.78 -9.57 -9.15
CA THR A 209 3.14 -10.99 -9.33
C THR A 209 2.83 -11.45 -10.74
N ALA A 210 3.83 -11.94 -11.45
CA ALA A 210 3.66 -12.33 -12.83
C ALA A 210 2.59 -13.43 -12.99
N PRO A 211 1.82 -13.45 -14.10
CA PRO A 211 0.75 -14.42 -14.30
C PRO A 211 1.20 -15.89 -14.24
N ASP A 212 2.40 -16.16 -14.74
CA ASP A 212 3.04 -17.49 -14.80
C ASP A 212 3.91 -17.81 -13.57
N ALA A 213 4.09 -16.86 -12.66
CA ALA A 213 4.96 -17.00 -11.49
C ALA A 213 4.57 -18.21 -10.65
N ARG A 214 5.55 -18.92 -10.08
CA ARG A 214 5.30 -19.98 -9.08
C ARG A 214 5.09 -19.44 -7.66
N GLY A 215 5.66 -18.28 -7.34
CA GLY A 215 5.55 -17.62 -6.04
C GLY A 215 5.23 -16.13 -6.18
N VAL A 216 4.66 -15.54 -5.13
CA VAL A 216 4.16 -14.15 -5.14
C VAL A 216 5.26 -13.10 -5.26
N THR A 217 6.51 -13.46 -4.98
CA THR A 217 7.68 -12.59 -5.05
C THR A 217 8.33 -12.54 -6.43
N ASP A 218 7.88 -13.35 -7.38
CA ASP A 218 8.32 -13.27 -8.77
C ASP A 218 7.45 -12.24 -9.49
N TRP A 219 7.95 -11.01 -9.56
CA TRP A 219 7.23 -9.85 -10.08
C TRP A 219 7.55 -9.59 -11.53
N ARG A 220 6.54 -9.20 -12.31
CA ARG A 220 6.69 -8.62 -13.64
C ARG A 220 6.47 -7.12 -13.54
N LEU A 221 7.46 -6.35 -13.94
CA LEU A 221 7.46 -4.88 -13.91
C LEU A 221 7.77 -4.35 -15.31
N PRO A 222 7.40 -3.11 -15.64
CA PRO A 222 7.85 -2.49 -16.89
C PRO A 222 9.37 -2.57 -17.03
N ALA A 223 9.87 -2.82 -18.24
CA ALA A 223 11.31 -2.90 -18.53
C ALA A 223 12.07 -1.65 -18.06
N ALA A 224 11.38 -0.51 -17.95
CA ALA A 224 11.90 0.72 -17.38
C ALA A 224 12.43 0.60 -15.94
N PHE A 225 12.00 -0.40 -15.16
CA PHE A 225 12.55 -0.69 -13.83
C PHE A 225 13.93 -1.37 -13.86
N MET A 226 14.34 -1.91 -15.01
CA MET A 226 15.61 -2.64 -15.14
C MET A 226 16.78 -1.73 -14.75
N PRO A 227 17.64 -2.15 -13.80
CA PRO A 227 18.83 -1.39 -13.46
C PRO A 227 19.77 -1.28 -14.65
N GLY A 228 20.24 -0.06 -14.93
CA GLY A 228 21.24 0.23 -15.96
C GLY A 228 22.59 0.62 -15.34
N PRO A 229 23.67 0.68 -16.15
CA PRO A 229 24.96 1.17 -15.68
C PRO A 229 24.85 2.56 -15.05
N GLY A 230 25.46 2.73 -13.86
CA GLY A 230 25.46 4.00 -13.13
C GLY A 230 24.13 4.39 -12.47
N LYS A 231 23.10 3.54 -12.52
CA LYS A 231 21.82 3.77 -11.83
C LYS A 231 21.74 2.98 -10.53
N THR A 232 21.26 3.61 -9.48
CA THR A 232 20.96 2.95 -8.21
C THR A 232 19.71 2.07 -8.37
N PRO A 233 19.77 0.75 -8.16
CA PRO A 233 18.59 -0.13 -8.24
C PRO A 233 17.56 0.19 -7.16
N LEU A 234 16.34 -0.32 -7.32
CA LEU A 234 15.31 -0.33 -6.28
C LEU A 234 15.91 -0.84 -4.95
N SER A 235 15.69 -0.13 -3.84
CA SER A 235 16.30 -0.47 -2.55
C SER A 235 15.99 -1.93 -2.15
N TYR A 236 16.95 -2.61 -1.52
CA TYR A 236 16.96 -4.07 -1.24
C TYR A 236 17.08 -5.01 -2.46
N HIS A 237 17.15 -4.47 -3.68
CA HIS A 237 17.25 -5.23 -4.93
C HIS A 237 18.50 -4.88 -5.75
N HIS A 238 19.61 -4.58 -5.07
CA HIS A 238 20.89 -4.22 -5.74
C HIS A 238 21.55 -5.38 -6.49
N LYS A 239 21.20 -6.62 -6.12
CA LYS A 239 21.78 -7.85 -6.66
C LYS A 239 21.26 -8.12 -8.09
N PRO A 240 22.12 -8.10 -9.13
CA PRO A 240 21.69 -8.27 -10.51
C PRO A 240 20.93 -9.57 -10.77
N GLU A 241 21.25 -10.65 -10.04
CA GLU A 241 20.58 -11.95 -10.15
C GLU A 241 19.10 -11.93 -9.77
N ARG A 242 18.63 -10.87 -9.10
CA ARG A 242 17.20 -10.64 -8.84
C ARG A 242 16.46 -10.13 -10.06
N TRP A 243 17.16 -9.63 -11.07
CA TRP A 243 16.58 -8.99 -12.24
C TRP A 243 16.80 -9.85 -13.49
N ARG A 244 15.78 -9.94 -14.33
CA ARG A 244 15.87 -10.64 -15.63
C ARG A 244 15.04 -9.93 -16.67
N GLY A 245 15.58 -9.69 -17.86
CA GLY A 245 14.78 -9.20 -18.99
C GLY A 245 13.74 -10.24 -19.38
N GLU A 246 12.51 -9.81 -19.67
CA GLU A 246 11.47 -10.69 -20.23
C GLU A 246 11.28 -10.40 -21.72
N ASN A 247 11.04 -9.14 -22.07
CA ASN A 247 10.95 -8.65 -23.45
C ASN A 247 11.21 -7.13 -23.48
N ALA A 248 10.87 -6.44 -24.59
CA ALA A 248 11.09 -5.00 -24.74
C ALA A 248 10.30 -4.15 -23.73
N ASP A 249 9.11 -4.63 -23.31
CA ASP A 249 8.19 -3.88 -22.46
C ASP A 249 8.28 -4.28 -20.99
N TRP A 250 8.79 -5.48 -20.70
CA TRP A 250 8.73 -6.09 -19.37
C TRP A 250 10.08 -6.64 -18.88
N CYS A 251 10.30 -6.52 -17.57
CA CYS A 251 11.34 -7.22 -16.82
C CYS A 251 10.74 -8.01 -15.66
N ARG A 252 11.55 -8.92 -15.13
CA ARG A 252 11.24 -9.73 -13.95
C ARG A 252 12.12 -9.33 -12.79
N LEU A 253 11.48 -9.22 -11.62
CA LEU A 253 12.11 -8.95 -10.35
C LEU A 253 11.78 -10.05 -9.35
N GLN A 254 12.80 -10.72 -8.82
CA GLN A 254 12.69 -11.52 -7.61
C GLN A 254 12.65 -10.60 -6.39
N CYS A 255 11.44 -10.18 -6.02
CA CYS A 255 11.17 -9.29 -4.90
C CYS A 255 11.66 -9.90 -3.58
N ALA A 256 12.23 -9.07 -2.71
CA ALA A 256 12.58 -9.45 -1.36
C ALA A 256 11.31 -9.85 -0.58
N ALA A 257 11.37 -10.99 0.10
CA ALA A 257 10.26 -11.47 0.93
C ALA A 257 10.08 -10.65 2.23
N ARG A 258 11.14 -9.95 2.64
CA ARG A 258 11.21 -9.07 3.81
C ARG A 258 11.56 -7.66 3.34
N GLY A 259 10.93 -6.68 3.96
CA GLY A 259 11.01 -5.27 3.58
C GLY A 259 9.61 -4.72 3.33
N GLN A 260 9.29 -3.64 4.02
CA GLN A 260 8.00 -2.96 3.90
C GLN A 260 8.05 -1.88 2.82
N GLU A 261 9.20 -1.21 2.66
CA GLU A 261 9.36 -0.05 1.79
C GLU A 261 10.49 -0.27 0.77
N PHE A 262 10.22 -0.05 -0.52
CA PHE A 262 11.22 -0.10 -1.59
C PHE A 262 11.31 1.23 -2.32
N VAL A 263 12.46 1.90 -2.23
CA VAL A 263 12.67 3.25 -2.74
C VAL A 263 13.42 3.23 -4.08
N LEU A 264 12.95 4.01 -5.05
CA LEU A 264 13.57 4.23 -6.36
C LEU A 264 13.61 5.73 -6.67
N ASP A 265 14.76 6.24 -7.10
CA ASP A 265 14.90 7.63 -7.54
C ASP A 265 14.46 7.79 -9.00
N LEU A 266 13.34 8.46 -9.25
CA LEU A 266 12.77 8.59 -10.59
C LEU A 266 13.60 9.48 -11.52
N GLN A 267 14.53 10.29 -11.01
CA GLN A 267 15.46 11.03 -11.88
C GLN A 267 16.34 10.08 -12.70
N GLN A 268 16.70 8.93 -12.13
CA GLN A 268 17.51 7.91 -12.80
C GLN A 268 16.66 6.96 -13.67
N TYR A 269 15.34 6.95 -13.46
CA TYR A 269 14.38 6.04 -14.10
C TYR A 269 13.18 6.80 -14.70
N PRO A 270 13.40 7.67 -15.71
CA PRO A 270 12.32 8.46 -16.30
C PRO A 270 11.22 7.62 -16.96
N GLY A 271 11.55 6.42 -17.46
CA GLY A 271 10.55 5.48 -17.99
C GLY A 271 9.59 4.94 -16.92
N VAL A 272 10.01 4.90 -15.64
CA VAL A 272 9.11 4.53 -14.54
C VAL A 272 8.13 5.67 -14.23
N ALA A 273 8.56 6.93 -14.34
CA ALA A 273 7.66 8.07 -14.24
C ALA A 273 6.59 8.05 -15.36
N GLN A 274 6.98 7.67 -16.59
CA GLN A 274 6.03 7.48 -17.69
C GLN A 274 5.04 6.33 -17.41
N TRP A 275 5.52 5.22 -16.83
CA TRP A 275 4.64 4.14 -16.42
C TRP A 275 3.61 4.58 -15.38
N LEU A 276 4.02 5.37 -14.37
CA LEU A 276 3.09 5.95 -13.38
C LEU A 276 2.00 6.83 -14.02
N ALA A 277 2.30 7.46 -15.16
CA ALA A 277 1.37 8.27 -15.94
C ALA A 277 0.47 7.45 -16.88
N THR A 278 0.57 6.12 -16.89
CA THR A 278 -0.27 5.26 -17.74
C THR A 278 -1.73 5.36 -17.29
N PRO A 279 -2.69 5.65 -18.19
CA PRO A 279 -4.10 5.72 -17.85
C PRO A 279 -4.59 4.47 -17.12
N GLY A 280 -5.29 4.66 -16.01
CA GLY A 280 -5.89 3.56 -15.24
C GLY A 280 -4.96 2.82 -14.29
N LEU A 281 -3.69 3.22 -14.12
CA LEU A 281 -2.80 2.65 -13.09
C LEU A 281 -3.03 3.27 -11.70
N LEU A 282 -3.13 4.60 -11.63
CA LEU A 282 -3.41 5.35 -10.40
C LEU A 282 -4.78 6.04 -10.45
N GLY A 283 -5.56 5.84 -11.50
CA GLY A 283 -6.82 6.54 -11.75
C GLY A 283 -7.14 6.63 -13.22
#